data_AF-G3MKC3-F1
#
_entry.id   AF-G3MKC3-F1
#
_cell.length_a   1.000
_cell.length_b   1.000
_cell.length_c   1.000
_cell.angle_alpha   90.00
_cell.angle_beta   90.00
_cell.angle_gamma   90.00
#
_symmetry.space_group_name_H-M   'P 1'
#
loop_
_entity.id
_entity.type
_entity.pdbx_description
1 polymer ?
#
loop_
_entity_poly.entity_id
_entity_poly.type
_entity_poly.pdbx_seq_one_letter_code
_entity_poly.pdbx_strand_id
1 'polypeptide(L)'
;MTLLYMADVRVRLNTLFGLGASADGKTVITINPDMPEAMALFDYLQGLDLGDDVTEEAYVDTTVYTASQVSHEITSRMVTGNVTPFTGILYAFLNLFDLDGPGARLVMSRCGHCNFRLRSGDLQCSNGTCPVAMGQAEPQCTEELDIPVIWTDHTGSLERSRISGRTAEAMLGLTVDEIKSLGEDDLTALKWKFLLERFKVQFKVNFATSSGSWEPVVRVVSINRAQVKEYLEKVFHMRL
;
A
#
# COMPACT_ATOMS: atom_id res chain seq x y z
N MET A 1 22.99 -6.61 -0.67
CA MET A 1 22.24 -7.01 -1.88
C MET A 1 22.22 -8.53 -1.94
N THR A 2 21.06 -9.15 -2.18
CA THR A 2 20.91 -10.62 -2.19
C THR A 2 20.57 -11.05 -3.60
N LEU A 3 21.30 -12.03 -4.14
CA LEU A 3 21.05 -12.56 -5.48
C LEU A 3 20.32 -13.90 -5.36
N LEU A 4 19.28 -14.09 -6.16
CA LEU A 4 18.45 -15.30 -6.14
C LEU A 4 18.51 -15.96 -7.52
N TYR A 5 18.82 -17.26 -7.53
CA TYR A 5 18.56 -18.10 -8.69
C TYR A 5 17.30 -18.90 -8.45
N MET A 6 16.36 -18.78 -9.38
CA MET A 6 15.06 -19.43 -9.29
C MET A 6 14.88 -20.36 -10.49
N ALA A 7 14.66 -21.64 -10.23
CA ALA A 7 14.41 -22.67 -11.23
C ALA A 7 13.00 -23.25 -11.07
N ASP A 8 12.42 -23.71 -12.18
CA ASP A 8 11.03 -24.20 -12.26
C ASP A 8 10.00 -23.21 -11.69
N VAL A 9 10.16 -21.94 -12.06
CA VAL A 9 9.27 -20.84 -11.65
C VAL A 9 8.05 -20.83 -12.56
N ARG A 10 6.87 -20.70 -11.96
CA ARG A 10 5.63 -20.54 -12.71
C ARG A 10 5.47 -19.10 -13.16
N VAL A 11 5.56 -18.87 -14.47
CA VAL A 11 5.40 -17.56 -15.10
C VAL A 11 4.00 -17.39 -15.68
N ARG A 12 3.38 -16.23 -15.47
CA ARG A 12 2.06 -15.86 -16.00
C ARG A 12 2.14 -14.51 -16.71
N LEU A 13 1.73 -14.48 -17.97
CA LEU A 13 1.60 -13.24 -18.72
C LEU A 13 0.23 -12.61 -18.48
N ASN A 14 0.21 -11.34 -18.10
CA ASN A 14 -0.98 -10.51 -17.95
C ASN A 14 -0.88 -9.30 -18.87
N THR A 15 -1.91 -9.07 -19.70
CA THR A 15 -1.93 -7.97 -20.67
C THR A 15 -2.00 -6.58 -20.04
N LEU A 16 -2.37 -6.46 -18.76
CA LEU A 16 -2.44 -5.18 -18.03
C LEU A 16 -1.16 -4.84 -17.25
N PHE A 17 -0.39 -5.85 -16.81
CA PHE A 17 0.70 -5.66 -15.84
C PHE A 17 2.01 -6.37 -16.23
N GLY A 18 2.09 -6.94 -17.44
CA GLY A 18 3.30 -7.63 -17.89
C GLY A 18 3.43 -9.06 -17.36
N LEU A 19 4.65 -9.47 -17.03
CA LEU A 19 5.02 -10.86 -16.77
C LEU A 19 5.18 -11.11 -15.26
N GLY A 20 4.24 -11.83 -14.63
CA GLY A 20 4.34 -12.20 -13.21
C GLY A 20 4.96 -13.57 -12.99
N ALA A 21 5.80 -13.72 -11.97
CA ALA A 21 6.42 -14.98 -11.58
C ALA A 21 5.94 -15.45 -10.20
N SER A 22 5.77 -16.76 -10.01
CA SER A 22 5.32 -17.36 -8.75
C SER A 22 6.05 -18.68 -8.46
N ALA A 23 6.29 -18.96 -7.19
CA ALA A 23 6.85 -20.23 -6.74
C ALA A 23 5.76 -21.25 -6.42
N ASP A 24 5.99 -22.53 -6.72
CA ASP A 24 5.17 -23.64 -6.27
C ASP A 24 6.02 -24.76 -5.65
N GLY A 25 5.41 -25.91 -5.34
CA GLY A 25 6.11 -27.03 -4.68
C GLY A 25 7.25 -27.66 -5.48
N LYS A 26 7.49 -27.22 -6.72
CA LYS A 26 8.64 -27.66 -7.55
C LYS A 26 9.68 -26.57 -7.76
N THR A 27 9.35 -25.32 -7.42
CA THR A 27 10.27 -24.20 -7.60
C THR A 27 11.45 -24.32 -6.64
N VAL A 28 12.66 -24.21 -7.19
CA VAL A 28 13.91 -24.22 -6.42
C VAL A 28 14.45 -22.80 -6.38
N ILE A 29 14.66 -22.26 -5.18
CA ILE A 29 15.26 -20.94 -4.95
C ILE A 29 16.60 -21.14 -4.26
N THR A 30 17.67 -20.75 -4.94
CA THR A 30 19.04 -20.78 -4.41
C THR A 30 19.50 -19.36 -4.14
N ILE A 31 19.96 -19.10 -2.92
CA ILE A 31 20.45 -17.80 -2.49
C ILE A 31 21.95 -17.72 -2.76
N ASN A 32 22.38 -16.67 -3.45
CA ASN A 32 23.77 -16.40 -3.83
C ASN A 32 24.46 -17.64 -4.43
N PRO A 33 23.93 -18.19 -5.54
CA PRO A 33 24.53 -19.34 -6.20
C PRO A 33 25.94 -19.01 -6.69
N ASP A 34 26.85 -19.98 -6.57
CA ASP A 34 28.20 -19.88 -7.10
C ASP A 34 28.21 -20.30 -8.58
N MET A 35 27.78 -19.38 -9.45
CA MET A 35 27.73 -19.58 -10.89
C MET A 35 28.17 -18.32 -11.67
N PRO A 36 28.78 -18.46 -12.86
CA PRO A 36 29.33 -17.32 -13.61
C PRO A 36 28.32 -16.21 -13.90
N GLU A 37 27.07 -16.58 -14.23
CA GLU A 37 26.01 -15.64 -14.55
C GLU A 37 25.57 -14.82 -13.33
N ALA A 38 25.59 -15.44 -12.15
CA ALA A 38 25.28 -14.77 -10.89
C ALA A 38 26.37 -13.77 -10.50
N MET A 39 27.64 -14.15 -10.67
CA MET A 39 28.76 -13.23 -10.41
C MET A 39 28.75 -12.04 -11.39
N ALA A 40 28.50 -12.29 -12.67
CA ALA A 40 28.43 -11.23 -13.69
C ALA A 40 27.29 -10.23 -13.39
N LEU A 41 26.12 -10.72 -12.96
CA LEU A 41 25.00 -9.87 -12.56
C LEU A 41 25.32 -9.07 -11.29
N PHE A 42 25.99 -9.71 -10.32
CA PHE A 42 26.40 -9.06 -9.08
C PHE A 42 27.37 -7.90 -9.32
N ASP A 43 28.40 -8.11 -10.14
CA ASP A 43 29.38 -7.07 -10.50
C ASP A 43 28.72 -5.90 -11.25
N TYR A 44 27.78 -6.19 -12.15
CA TYR A 44 27.02 -5.18 -12.86
C TYR A 44 26.20 -4.29 -11.91
N LEU A 45 25.51 -4.91 -10.95
CA LEU A 45 24.66 -4.21 -10.00
C LEU A 45 25.47 -3.35 -9.00
N GLN A 46 26.73 -3.68 -8.72
CA GLN A 46 27.61 -2.81 -7.92
C GLN A 46 27.92 -1.47 -8.59
N GLY A 47 27.82 -1.40 -9.92
CA GLY A 47 28.06 -0.17 -10.69
C GLY A 47 26.83 0.71 -10.90
N LEU A 48 25.65 0.29 -10.41
CA LEU A 48 24.39 1.00 -10.62
C LEU A 48 23.93 1.71 -9.34
N ASP A 49 23.61 3.00 -9.47
CA ASP A 49 22.85 3.73 -8.46
C ASP A 49 21.36 3.40 -8.62
N LEU A 50 20.95 2.28 -8.01
CA LEU A 50 19.57 1.84 -8.00
C LEU A 50 18.77 2.71 -7.04
N GLY A 51 18.37 3.89 -7.51
CA GLY A 51 17.31 4.66 -6.87
C GLY A 51 16.04 3.82 -6.71
N ASP A 52 15.32 4.02 -5.62
CA ASP A 52 14.21 3.18 -5.11
C ASP A 52 12.92 3.24 -5.97
N ASP A 53 13.05 3.42 -7.29
CA ASP A 53 11.96 3.37 -8.28
C ASP A 53 11.66 1.92 -8.71
N VAL A 54 11.86 0.96 -7.79
CA VAL A 54 11.25 -0.35 -7.93
C VAL A 54 9.79 -0.18 -7.56
N THR A 55 8.94 0.04 -8.57
CA THR A 55 7.53 -0.34 -8.45
C THR A 55 7.51 -1.80 -8.01
N GLU A 56 7.28 -2.06 -6.72
CA GLU A 56 7.02 -3.42 -6.23
C GLU A 56 5.95 -4.01 -7.15
N GLU A 57 6.32 -4.95 -8.02
CA GLU A 57 5.35 -5.81 -8.69
C GLU A 57 4.73 -6.69 -7.61
N ALA A 58 3.81 -6.08 -6.88
CA ALA A 58 3.11 -6.68 -5.76
C ALA A 58 2.36 -7.88 -6.30
N TYR A 59 2.58 -9.05 -5.68
CA TYR A 59 1.68 -10.19 -5.78
C TYR A 59 0.24 -9.69 -5.59
N VAL A 60 -0.52 -9.61 -6.69
CA VAL A 60 -1.91 -9.17 -6.66
C VAL A 60 -2.72 -10.37 -6.18
N ASP A 61 -2.92 -10.46 -4.87
CA ASP A 61 -3.93 -11.36 -4.33
C ASP A 61 -5.30 -10.93 -4.85
N THR A 62 -5.89 -11.78 -5.70
CA THR A 62 -7.21 -11.55 -6.29
C THR A 62 -8.35 -12.03 -5.38
N THR A 63 -8.03 -12.48 -4.16
CA THR A 63 -9.03 -12.93 -3.20
C THR A 63 -9.95 -11.76 -2.84
N VAL A 64 -11.24 -11.98 -3.04
CA VAL A 64 -12.27 -11.01 -2.70
C VAL A 64 -12.69 -11.24 -1.25
N TYR A 65 -12.59 -10.20 -0.44
CA TYR A 65 -12.99 -10.19 0.94
C TYR A 65 -14.21 -9.29 1.12
N THR A 66 -15.05 -9.64 2.08
CA THR A 66 -16.00 -8.72 2.70
C THR A 66 -15.34 -7.93 3.84
N ALA A 67 -15.90 -6.78 4.23
CA ALA A 67 -15.35 -5.97 5.31
C ALA A 67 -15.23 -6.75 6.63
N SER A 68 -16.22 -7.59 6.95
CA SER A 68 -16.20 -8.47 8.12
C SER A 68 -15.08 -9.51 8.04
N GLN A 69 -14.84 -10.11 6.86
CA GLN A 69 -13.76 -11.09 6.68
C GLN A 69 -12.38 -10.46 6.87
N VAL A 70 -12.14 -9.25 6.34
CA VAL A 70 -10.87 -8.54 6.56
C VAL A 70 -10.67 -8.26 8.05
N SER A 71 -11.68 -7.73 8.73
CA SER A 71 -11.62 -7.44 10.17
C SER A 71 -11.40 -8.71 11.00
N HIS A 72 -12.02 -9.83 10.62
CA HIS A 72 -11.83 -11.12 11.27
C HIS A 72 -10.42 -11.67 11.07
N GLU A 73 -9.88 -11.59 9.85
CA GLU A 73 -8.52 -12.03 9.53
C GLU A 73 -7.48 -11.21 10.32
N ILE A 74 -7.65 -9.89 10.40
CA ILE A 74 -6.81 -9.01 11.23
C ILE A 74 -6.84 -9.47 12.68
N THR A 75 -8.05 -9.65 13.24
CA THR A 75 -8.22 -10.03 14.65
C THR A 75 -7.63 -11.40 14.94
N SER A 76 -7.88 -12.38 14.07
CA SER A 76 -7.37 -13.75 14.18
C SER A 76 -5.84 -13.78 14.19
N ARG A 77 -5.20 -13.03 13.28
CA ARG A 77 -3.74 -12.91 13.21
C ARG A 77 -3.13 -12.25 14.44
N MET A 78 -3.79 -11.23 14.98
CA MET A 78 -3.34 -10.60 16.23
C MET A 78 -3.43 -11.54 17.43
N VAL A 79 -4.54 -12.30 17.55
CA VAL A 79 -4.75 -13.24 18.66
C VAL A 79 -3.79 -14.43 18.58
N THR A 80 -3.54 -14.95 17.37
CA THR A 80 -2.62 -16.08 17.16
C THR A 80 -1.15 -15.68 17.15
N GLY A 81 -0.86 -14.38 17.12
CA GLY A 81 0.51 -13.85 16.96
C GLY A 81 1.07 -14.00 15.54
N ASN A 82 0.29 -14.52 14.58
CA ASN A 82 0.66 -14.64 13.19
C ASN A 82 0.45 -13.31 12.44
N VAL A 83 1.27 -12.32 12.74
CA VAL A 83 1.21 -10.95 12.19
C VAL A 83 1.79 -10.82 10.77
N THR A 84 1.65 -11.87 9.97
CA THR A 84 2.06 -11.84 8.57
C THR A 84 1.18 -10.86 7.78
N PRO A 85 1.76 -9.97 6.95
CA PRO A 85 0.99 -9.13 6.04
C PRO A 85 0.14 -9.94 5.07
N PHE A 86 -0.96 -9.36 4.60
CA PHE A 86 -1.78 -9.94 3.54
C PHE A 86 -2.40 -8.86 2.66
N THR A 87 -2.86 -9.26 1.48
CA THR A 87 -3.47 -8.38 0.47
C THR A 87 -4.80 -8.95 0.01
N GLY A 88 -5.63 -8.13 -0.63
CA GLY A 88 -6.88 -8.61 -1.21
C GLY A 88 -7.66 -7.52 -1.91
N ILE A 89 -8.86 -7.88 -2.34
CA ILE A 89 -9.81 -6.97 -2.99
C ILE A 89 -11.06 -6.85 -2.10
N LEU A 90 -11.50 -5.63 -1.85
CA LEU A 90 -12.75 -5.31 -1.16
C LEU A 90 -13.65 -4.50 -2.11
N TYR A 91 -14.93 -4.86 -2.16
CA TYR A 91 -15.95 -4.03 -2.79
C TYR A 91 -16.81 -3.39 -1.72
N ALA A 92 -16.67 -2.08 -1.57
CA ALA A 92 -17.31 -1.34 -0.49
C ALA A 92 -17.63 0.08 -0.94
N PHE A 93 -18.53 0.74 -0.23
CA PHE A 93 -18.70 2.19 -0.37
C PHE A 93 -17.81 2.93 0.63
N LEU A 94 -17.39 4.14 0.24
CA LEU A 94 -16.60 5.01 1.09
C LEU A 94 -17.51 5.70 2.12
N ASN A 95 -17.54 5.16 3.34
CA ASN A 95 -18.43 5.63 4.40
C ASN A 95 -17.88 6.84 5.16
N LEU A 96 -16.57 6.86 5.37
CA LEU A 96 -15.87 8.01 5.96
C LEU A 96 -14.73 8.40 5.04
N PHE A 97 -14.71 9.68 4.69
CA PHE A 97 -13.63 10.32 3.95
C PHE A 97 -13.37 11.68 4.59
N ASP A 98 -12.39 11.72 5.49
CA ASP A 98 -12.15 12.90 6.30
C ASP A 98 -11.23 13.89 5.58
N LEU A 99 -11.83 14.81 4.83
CA LEU A 99 -11.16 15.96 4.19
C LEU A 99 -11.49 17.31 4.86
N ASP A 100 -12.31 17.32 5.91
CA ASP A 100 -12.80 18.57 6.54
C ASP A 100 -11.68 19.40 7.18
N GLY A 101 -11.64 20.73 7.01
CA GLY A 101 -10.59 21.57 7.60
C GLY A 101 -9.33 21.73 6.71
N PRO A 102 -8.20 22.25 7.24
CA PRO A 102 -7.08 22.68 6.42
C PRO A 102 -6.36 21.52 5.71
N GLY A 103 -6.13 21.65 4.40
CA GLY A 103 -5.51 20.61 3.57
C GLY A 103 -4.12 20.15 4.05
N ALA A 104 -3.37 21.03 4.72
CA ALA A 104 -2.07 20.69 5.32
C ALA A 104 -2.14 19.52 6.33
N ARG A 105 -3.30 19.27 6.96
CA ARG A 105 -3.47 18.15 7.89
C ARG A 105 -3.48 16.79 7.21
N LEU A 106 -3.81 16.76 5.91
CA LEU A 106 -3.87 15.56 5.10
C LEU A 106 -2.48 15.16 4.59
N VAL A 107 -1.48 16.01 4.84
CA VAL A 107 -0.11 15.81 4.38
C VAL A 107 0.72 15.18 5.49
N MET A 108 1.46 14.15 5.13
CA MET A 108 2.42 13.47 5.97
C MET A 108 3.80 13.57 5.36
N SER A 109 4.78 13.79 6.22
CA SER A 109 6.19 13.82 5.86
C SER A 109 6.84 12.45 6.06
N ARG A 110 7.72 12.07 5.14
CA ARG A 110 8.54 10.86 5.21
C ARG A 110 10.00 11.18 4.98
N CYS A 111 10.87 10.39 5.58
CA CYS A 111 12.31 10.48 5.32
C CYS A 111 12.61 10.06 3.89
N GLY A 112 13.29 10.91 3.11
CA GLY A 112 13.68 10.63 1.73
C GLY A 112 14.65 9.45 1.57
N HIS A 113 15.32 9.03 2.65
CA HIS A 113 16.27 7.91 2.62
C HIS A 113 15.68 6.54 2.99
N CYS A 114 14.74 6.48 3.93
CA CYS A 114 14.22 5.21 4.45
C CYS A 114 12.69 5.13 4.46
N ASN A 115 12.03 6.14 3.91
CA ASN A 115 10.57 6.25 3.83
C ASN A 115 9.83 6.20 5.19
N PHE A 116 10.58 6.36 6.28
CA PHE A 116 10.04 6.35 7.64
C PHE A 116 9.19 7.60 7.87
N ARG A 117 8.02 7.42 8.49
CA ARG A 117 7.09 8.53 8.81
C ARG A 117 7.75 9.49 9.78
N LEU A 118 7.88 10.75 9.39
CA LEU A 118 8.36 11.82 10.24
C LEU A 118 7.19 12.40 11.04
N ARG A 119 7.50 12.99 12.20
CA ARG A 119 6.51 13.76 12.95
C ARG A 119 6.34 15.12 12.27
N SER A 120 5.17 15.73 12.43
CA SER A 120 4.88 17.04 11.83
C SER A 120 5.91 18.07 12.28
N GLY A 121 6.63 18.66 11.32
CA GLY A 121 7.67 19.67 11.56
C GLY A 121 9.08 19.11 11.82
N ASP A 122 9.24 17.79 11.94
CA ASP A 122 10.55 17.16 12.09
C ASP A 122 11.18 16.89 10.72
N LEU A 123 12.40 17.38 10.51
CA LEU A 123 13.24 17.00 9.36
C LEU A 123 14.16 15.82 9.69
N GLN A 124 14.35 15.52 10.98
CA GLN A 124 15.25 14.47 11.43
C GLN A 124 14.55 13.10 11.48
N CYS A 125 15.12 12.11 10.82
CA CYS A 125 14.63 10.74 10.90
C CYS A 125 14.90 10.14 12.28
N SER A 126 13.88 9.51 12.88
CA SER A 126 14.00 8.80 14.17
C SER A 126 14.21 7.29 14.02
N ASN A 127 14.29 6.79 12.79
CA ASN A 127 14.62 5.40 12.53
C ASN A 127 16.12 5.16 12.79
N GLY A 128 16.46 4.48 13.89
CA GLY A 128 17.85 4.30 14.34
C GLY A 128 18.78 3.55 13.37
N THR A 129 18.25 2.91 12.34
CA THR A 129 19.03 2.27 11.26
C THR A 129 19.16 3.13 10.00
N CYS A 130 18.53 4.30 9.98
CA CYS A 130 18.59 5.22 8.84
C CYS A 130 19.91 6.02 8.85
N PRO A 131 20.61 6.16 7.71
CA PRO A 131 21.80 7.00 7.59
C PRO A 131 21.60 8.45 8.07
N VAL A 132 20.42 9.02 7.82
CA VAL A 132 20.05 10.37 8.32
C VAL A 132 20.03 10.42 9.84
N ALA A 133 19.44 9.42 10.49
CA ALA A 133 19.38 9.34 11.95
C ALA A 133 20.76 9.16 12.58
N MET A 134 21.67 8.49 11.86
CA MET A 134 23.07 8.27 12.25
C MET A 134 23.99 9.45 11.90
N GLY A 135 23.48 10.52 11.28
CA GLY A 135 24.27 11.68 10.85
C GLY A 135 25.22 11.40 9.68
N GLN A 136 24.96 10.33 8.92
CA GLN A 136 25.76 9.88 7.77
C GLN A 136 25.22 10.38 6.43
N ALA A 137 24.02 10.96 6.41
CA ALA A 137 23.39 11.54 5.23
C ALA A 137 22.63 12.82 5.61
N GLU A 138 22.45 13.72 4.64
CA GLU A 138 21.69 14.94 4.84
C GLU A 138 20.18 14.65 5.03
N PRO A 139 19.47 15.39 5.88
CA PRO A 139 18.04 15.22 6.04
C PRO A 139 17.30 15.57 4.75
N GLN A 140 16.58 14.61 4.20
CA GLN A 140 15.66 14.79 3.08
C GLN A 140 14.26 14.37 3.50
N CYS A 141 13.26 15.14 3.06
CA CYS A 141 11.86 14.92 3.37
C CYS A 141 11.05 14.87 2.07
N THR A 142 10.18 13.88 1.98
CA THR A 142 9.15 13.80 0.95
C THR A 142 7.79 13.96 1.62
N GLU A 143 6.90 14.71 0.98
CA GLU A 143 5.54 14.89 1.45
C GLU A 143 4.59 14.03 0.63
N GLU A 144 3.62 13.43 1.30
CA GLU A 144 2.55 12.66 0.65
C GLU A 144 1.21 12.90 1.33
N LEU A 145 0.14 12.73 0.57
CA LEU A 145 -1.20 12.65 1.16
C LEU A 145 -1.34 11.39 2.01
N ASP A 146 -2.07 11.47 3.12
CA ASP A 146 -2.31 10.36 4.04
C ASP A 146 -3.68 10.50 4.70
N ILE A 147 -4.72 10.04 4.00
CA ILE A 147 -6.12 10.32 4.31
C ILE A 147 -6.77 9.09 4.99
N PRO A 148 -7.30 9.23 6.22
CA PRO A 148 -8.03 8.15 6.88
C PRO A 148 -9.40 7.94 6.23
N VAL A 149 -9.77 6.66 6.07
CA VAL A 149 -11.03 6.25 5.45
C VAL A 149 -11.69 5.08 6.16
N ILE A 150 -13.01 4.97 6.03
CA ILE A 150 -13.77 3.78 6.41
C ILE A 150 -14.50 3.25 5.19
N TRP A 151 -14.29 1.97 4.92
CA TRP A 151 -14.99 1.24 3.87
C TRP A 151 -16.13 0.44 4.50
N THR A 152 -17.32 0.49 3.92
CA THR A 152 -18.46 -0.27 4.43
C THR A 152 -19.09 -1.09 3.31
N ASP A 153 -19.42 -2.34 3.62
CA ASP A 153 -20.23 -3.21 2.78
C ASP A 153 -21.42 -3.78 3.58
N HIS A 154 -22.12 -4.75 3.01
CA HIS A 154 -23.28 -5.37 3.64
C HIS A 154 -22.95 -6.24 4.88
N THR A 155 -21.66 -6.53 5.12
CA THR A 155 -21.18 -7.34 6.25
C THR A 155 -20.62 -6.51 7.39
N GLY A 156 -20.31 -5.24 7.17
CA GLY A 156 -19.81 -4.33 8.20
C GLY A 156 -18.90 -3.25 7.65
N SER A 157 -18.10 -2.68 8.54
CA SER A 157 -17.15 -1.60 8.24
C SER A 157 -15.70 -2.05 8.50
N LEU A 158 -14.82 -1.67 7.59
CA LEU A 158 -13.37 -1.81 7.72
C LEU A 158 -12.77 -0.47 8.16
N GLU A 159 -12.36 -0.43 9.42
CA GLU A 159 -11.71 0.71 10.05
C GLU A 159 -10.18 0.66 9.87
N ARG A 160 -9.48 1.71 10.35
CA ARG A 160 -8.01 1.82 10.29
C ARG A 160 -7.44 1.71 8.86
N SER A 161 -8.25 2.10 7.87
CA SER A 161 -7.82 2.18 6.49
C SER A 161 -7.33 3.58 6.14
N ARG A 162 -6.33 3.64 5.27
CA ARG A 162 -5.77 4.91 4.76
C ARG A 162 -5.55 4.83 3.25
N ILE A 163 -5.81 5.95 2.58
CA ILE A 163 -5.42 6.19 1.20
C ILE A 163 -4.25 7.19 1.26
N SER A 164 -3.08 6.77 0.77
CA SER A 164 -1.86 7.55 0.94
C SER A 164 -1.04 7.63 -0.35
N GLY A 165 -0.14 8.59 -0.44
CA GLY A 165 0.80 8.74 -1.56
C GLY A 165 0.10 8.92 -2.90
N ARG A 166 0.72 8.34 -3.94
CA ARG A 166 0.23 8.42 -5.32
C ARG A 166 -1.21 7.92 -5.47
N THR A 167 -1.64 6.95 -4.65
CA THR A 167 -3.02 6.43 -4.70
C THR A 167 -4.03 7.48 -4.26
N ALA A 168 -3.70 8.32 -3.27
CA ALA A 168 -4.54 9.43 -2.84
C ALA A 168 -4.56 10.54 -3.90
N GLU A 169 -3.40 10.93 -4.43
CA GLU A 169 -3.30 11.95 -5.47
C GLU A 169 -4.05 11.54 -6.74
N ALA A 170 -3.91 10.29 -7.17
CA ALA A 170 -4.62 9.74 -8.33
C ALA A 170 -6.14 9.68 -8.12
N MET A 171 -6.59 9.35 -6.90
CA MET A 171 -8.03 9.35 -6.57
C MET A 171 -8.62 10.75 -6.60
N LEU A 172 -7.91 11.73 -6.04
CA LEU A 172 -8.36 13.12 -5.96
C LEU A 172 -8.15 13.90 -7.27
N GLY A 173 -7.21 13.46 -8.11
CA GLY A 173 -6.76 14.20 -9.28
C GLY A 173 -6.00 15.47 -8.91
N LEU A 174 -5.37 15.51 -7.73
CA LEU A 174 -4.71 16.67 -7.16
C LEU A 174 -3.39 16.25 -6.49
N THR A 175 -2.38 17.09 -6.64
CA THR A 175 -1.07 16.97 -5.98
C THR A 175 -1.11 17.42 -4.52
N VAL A 176 -0.07 17.08 -3.75
CA VAL A 176 0.11 17.57 -2.38
C VAL A 176 0.01 19.10 -2.27
N ASP A 177 0.68 19.83 -3.15
CA ASP A 177 0.70 21.29 -3.13
C ASP A 177 -0.67 21.90 -3.45
N GLU A 178 -1.40 21.32 -4.41
CA GLU A 178 -2.76 21.74 -4.72
C GLU A 178 -3.69 21.53 -3.52
N ILE A 179 -3.63 20.36 -2.85
CA ILE A 179 -4.44 20.08 -1.66
C ILE A 179 -4.15 21.08 -0.53
N LYS A 180 -2.89 21.46 -0.31
CA LYS A 180 -2.52 22.49 0.68
C LYS A 180 -3.10 23.86 0.35
N SER A 181 -3.25 24.17 -0.93
CA SER A 181 -3.74 25.47 -1.40
C SER A 181 -5.27 25.62 -1.42
N LEU A 182 -6.00 24.50 -1.37
CA LEU A 182 -7.46 24.51 -1.39
C LEU A 182 -8.07 25.04 -0.09
N GLY A 183 -9.17 25.79 -0.23
CA GLY A 183 -10.00 26.21 0.89
C GLY A 183 -10.80 25.05 1.49
N GLU A 184 -11.27 25.23 2.72
CA GLU A 184 -12.06 24.21 3.43
C GLU A 184 -13.38 23.88 2.70
N ASP A 185 -14.00 24.87 2.05
CA ASP A 185 -15.21 24.68 1.25
C ASP A 185 -14.95 23.82 0.00
N ASP A 186 -13.80 24.00 -0.65
CA ASP A 186 -13.41 23.21 -1.83
C ASP A 186 -13.12 21.75 -1.43
N LEU A 187 -12.43 21.55 -0.31
CA LEU A 187 -12.17 20.22 0.26
C LEU A 187 -13.47 19.53 0.68
N THR A 188 -14.41 20.28 1.26
CA THR A 188 -15.74 19.79 1.60
C THR A 188 -16.50 19.38 0.33
N ALA A 189 -16.50 20.22 -0.70
CA ALA A 189 -17.12 19.87 -1.99
C ALA A 189 -16.46 18.65 -2.64
N LEU A 190 -15.13 18.51 -2.52
CA LEU A 190 -14.38 17.36 -3.01
C LEU A 190 -14.79 16.08 -2.28
N LYS A 191 -14.90 16.12 -0.94
CA LYS A 191 -15.36 14.99 -0.11
C LYS A 191 -16.68 14.41 -0.59
N TRP A 192 -17.66 15.27 -0.87
CA TRP A 192 -18.99 14.84 -1.31
C TRP A 192 -19.01 14.17 -2.69
N LYS A 193 -17.97 14.33 -3.52
CA LYS A 193 -17.86 13.61 -4.82
C LYS A 193 -17.53 12.13 -4.69
N PHE A 194 -17.00 11.72 -3.54
CA PHE A 194 -16.53 10.35 -3.28
C PHE A 194 -17.30 9.65 -2.17
N LEU A 195 -17.88 10.39 -1.23
CA LEU A 195 -18.61 9.80 -0.11
C LEU A 195 -19.80 8.98 -0.63
N LEU A 196 -20.01 7.79 -0.05
CA LEU A 196 -21.06 6.82 -0.39
C LEU A 196 -21.00 6.25 -1.82
N GLU A 197 -20.00 6.60 -2.61
CA GLU A 197 -19.73 5.95 -3.88
C GLU A 197 -19.13 4.56 -3.66
N ARG A 198 -19.38 3.65 -4.61
CA ARG A 198 -18.88 2.26 -4.55
C ARG A 198 -17.54 2.12 -5.24
N PHE A 199 -16.61 1.44 -4.59
CA PHE A 199 -15.26 1.24 -5.08
C PHE A 199 -14.85 -0.24 -5.04
N LYS A 200 -14.01 -0.59 -6.01
CA LYS A 200 -13.13 -1.75 -5.97
C LYS A 200 -11.82 -1.28 -5.36
N VAL A 201 -11.53 -1.78 -4.16
CA VAL A 201 -10.39 -1.38 -3.33
C VAL A 201 -9.44 -2.55 -3.25
N GLN A 202 -8.24 -2.41 -3.78
CA GLN A 202 -7.15 -3.33 -3.51
C GLN A 202 -6.41 -2.85 -2.26
N PHE A 203 -6.24 -3.72 -1.28
CA PHE A 203 -5.65 -3.35 0.00
C PHE A 203 -4.45 -4.24 0.37
N LYS A 204 -3.59 -3.71 1.24
CA LYS A 204 -2.51 -4.40 1.94
C LYS A 204 -2.63 -4.12 3.43
N VAL A 205 -2.69 -5.18 4.23
CA VAL A 205 -2.67 -5.09 5.69
C VAL A 205 -1.24 -5.33 6.16
N ASN A 206 -0.73 -4.39 6.97
CA ASN A 206 0.54 -4.55 7.67
C ASN A 206 0.31 -4.45 9.17
N PHE A 207 1.10 -5.19 9.94
CA PHE A 207 1.08 -5.15 11.40
C PHE A 207 2.37 -4.45 11.85
N ALA A 208 2.26 -3.18 12.22
CA ALA A 208 3.39 -2.44 12.73
C ALA A 208 3.54 -2.67 14.23
N THR A 209 4.77 -2.71 14.74
CA THR A 209 5.01 -2.63 16.19
C THR A 209 5.01 -1.17 16.62
N SER A 210 4.08 -0.79 17.49
CA SER A 210 4.12 0.48 18.21
C SER A 210 4.04 0.18 19.71
N SER A 211 5.01 0.68 20.48
CA SER A 211 5.01 0.59 21.96
C SER A 211 4.77 -0.82 22.55
N GLY A 212 5.23 -1.88 21.88
CA GLY A 212 5.09 -3.27 22.35
C GLY A 212 3.77 -3.96 21.99
N SER A 213 2.85 -3.26 21.29
CA SER A 213 1.63 -3.84 20.71
C SER A 213 1.67 -3.81 19.19
N TRP A 214 1.00 -4.78 18.56
CA TRP A 214 0.78 -4.78 17.12
C TRP A 214 -0.38 -3.86 16.78
N GLU A 215 -0.16 -2.88 15.91
CA GLU A 215 -1.22 -2.06 15.35
C GLU A 215 -1.43 -2.40 13.86
N PRO A 216 -2.61 -2.94 13.49
CA PRO A 216 -2.91 -3.23 12.11
C PRO A 216 -3.23 -1.94 11.36
N VAL A 217 -2.61 -1.77 10.20
CA VAL A 217 -2.89 -0.68 9.28
C VAL A 217 -3.30 -1.26 7.94
N VAL A 218 -4.48 -0.87 7.47
CA VAL A 218 -4.97 -1.21 6.13
C VAL A 218 -4.56 -0.09 5.19
N ARG A 219 -3.72 -0.38 4.20
CA ARG A 219 -3.33 0.57 3.16
C ARG A 219 -4.07 0.24 1.87
N VAL A 220 -4.67 1.24 1.26
CA VAL A 220 -5.23 1.13 -0.08
C VAL A 220 -4.08 1.21 -1.09
N VAL A 221 -3.92 0.15 -1.89
CA VAL A 221 -2.90 0.05 -2.94
C VAL A 221 -3.44 0.64 -4.23
N SER A 222 -4.64 0.24 -4.63
CA SER A 222 -5.33 0.76 -5.80
C SER A 222 -6.82 0.92 -5.54
N ILE A 223 -7.45 1.88 -6.20
CA ILE A 223 -8.86 2.17 -6.05
C ILE A 223 -9.47 2.55 -7.39
N ASN A 224 -10.62 1.94 -7.70
CA ASN A 224 -11.39 2.23 -8.91
C ASN A 224 -12.88 2.27 -8.56
N ARG A 225 -13.67 3.10 -9.24
CA ARG A 225 -15.14 3.04 -9.10
C ARG A 225 -15.62 1.65 -9.49
N ALA A 226 -16.44 1.03 -8.64
CA ALA A 226 -16.94 -0.32 -8.87
C ALA A 226 -17.98 -0.29 -10.00
N GLN A 227 -17.82 -1.17 -10.99
CA GLN A 227 -18.87 -1.41 -11.98
C GLN A 227 -19.99 -2.22 -11.34
N VAL A 228 -21.25 -1.84 -11.59
CA VAL A 228 -22.43 -2.48 -11.00
C VAL A 228 -22.45 -3.98 -11.28
N LYS A 229 -22.07 -4.39 -12.51
CA LYS A 229 -22.01 -5.80 -12.91
C LYS A 229 -20.98 -6.59 -12.12
N GLU A 230 -19.75 -6.07 -12.00
CA GLU A 230 -18.68 -6.71 -11.24
C GLU A 230 -19.05 -6.84 -9.74
N TYR A 231 -19.67 -5.80 -9.18
CA TYR A 231 -20.16 -5.82 -7.80
C TYR A 231 -21.20 -6.91 -7.56
N LEU A 232 -22.22 -7.01 -8.42
CA LEU A 232 -23.30 -8.00 -8.26
C LEU A 232 -22.79 -9.45 -8.43
N GLU A 233 -21.89 -9.68 -9.38
CA GLU A 233 -21.32 -11.01 -9.62
C GLU A 233 -20.38 -11.45 -8.50
N LYS A 234 -19.55 -10.54 -7.99
CA LYS A 234 -18.50 -10.86 -7.00
C LYS A 234 -18.98 -10.86 -5.56
N VAL A 235 -19.96 -10.00 -5.23
CA VAL A 235 -20.44 -9.83 -3.85
C VAL A 235 -21.72 -10.64 -3.59
N PHE A 236 -22.62 -10.72 -4.56
CA PHE A 236 -23.91 -11.41 -4.41
C PHE A 236 -24.00 -12.73 -5.17
N HIS A 237 -22.94 -13.13 -5.89
CA HIS A 237 -22.93 -14.30 -6.78
C HIS A 237 -24.09 -14.32 -7.80
N MET A 238 -24.64 -13.15 -8.13
CA MET A 238 -25.75 -13.01 -9.06
C MET A 238 -25.19 -12.94 -10.48
N ARG A 239 -25.50 -13.94 -11.32
CA ARG A 239 -25.17 -13.90 -12.75
C ARG A 239 -26.22 -13.06 -13.48
N LEU A 240 -25.77 -11.96 -14.09
CA LEU A 240 -26.57 -11.11 -15.00
C LEU A 240 -26.38 -11.51 -16.45
#